data_AF-A0A2N9Y0P7-F1
#
_entry.id   AF-A0A2N9Y0P7-F1
#
_cell.length_a   1.000
_cell.length_b   1.000
_cell.length_c   1.000
_cell.angle_alpha   90.00
_cell.angle_beta   90.00
_cell.angle_gamma   90.00
#
_symmetry.space_group_name_H-M   'P 1'
#
loop_
_entity.id
_entity.type
_entity.pdbx_description
1 polymer ?
#
loop_
_entity_poly.entity_id
_entity_poly.type
_entity_poly.pdbx_seq_one_letter_code
_entity_poly.pdbx_strand_id
1 'polypeptide(L)'
;MKKILLTLLGLCASSYVFAESPQVQYIKGMYELNASLAKGSITEDNDLNIYNDVDQSFFLDYLDSNIKKIYARNDKYQEITGDMACIDHDVLWQAQDLNPFAKLTFTEPSAGRVKVTIGATKGLEKRSVTYQVKCQKDGDCKITEIFEYGKPFTKVTSKCLDDFYRTEIKK
;
A
#
# COMPACT_ATOMS: atom_id res chain seq x y z
N MET A 1 67.63 22.85 -12.39
CA MET A 1 66.61 21.87 -12.82
C MET A 1 65.41 21.98 -11.89
N LYS A 2 64.26 22.45 -12.40
CA LYS A 2 63.03 22.68 -11.62
C LYS A 2 62.34 21.33 -11.35
N LYS A 3 62.06 21.00 -10.09
CA LYS A 3 61.24 19.85 -9.70
C LYS A 3 59.77 20.31 -9.68
N ILE A 4 58.95 19.72 -10.54
CA ILE A 4 57.51 19.94 -10.59
C ILE A 4 56.88 18.89 -9.65
N LEU A 5 56.31 19.33 -8.54
CA LEU A 5 55.51 18.50 -7.64
C LEU A 5 54.08 18.50 -8.17
N LEU A 6 53.63 17.40 -8.78
CA LEU A 6 52.22 17.20 -9.12
C LEU A 6 51.48 16.69 -7.88
N THR A 7 50.69 17.56 -7.27
CA THR A 7 49.77 17.21 -6.17
C THR A 7 48.49 16.64 -6.79
N LEU A 8 48.32 15.32 -6.72
CA LEU A 8 47.06 14.65 -7.04
C LEU A 8 46.03 14.93 -5.93
N LEU A 9 45.16 15.92 -6.16
CA LEU A 9 43.92 16.08 -5.41
C LEU A 9 42.91 15.06 -5.94
N GLY A 10 42.87 13.90 -5.28
CA GLY A 10 41.81 12.92 -5.47
C GLY A 10 40.50 13.48 -4.93
N LEU A 11 39.64 13.98 -5.81
CA LEU A 11 38.24 14.25 -5.52
C LEU A 11 37.54 12.92 -5.27
N CYS A 12 37.40 12.52 -4.00
CA CYS A 12 36.38 11.56 -3.60
C CYS A 12 35.01 12.22 -3.84
N ALA A 13 34.46 12.05 -5.05
CA ALA A 13 33.05 12.24 -5.28
C ALA A 13 32.32 11.13 -4.52
N SER A 14 31.99 11.37 -3.25
CA SER A 14 31.03 10.57 -2.52
C SER A 14 29.69 10.75 -3.23
N SER A 15 29.36 9.83 -4.13
CA SER A 15 28.00 9.65 -4.60
C SER A 15 27.16 9.34 -3.37
N TYR A 16 26.47 10.35 -2.84
CA TYR A 16 25.44 10.16 -1.83
C TYR A 16 24.34 9.32 -2.49
N VAL A 17 24.48 7.99 -2.38
CA VAL A 17 23.36 7.08 -2.59
C VAL A 17 22.42 7.38 -1.44
N PHE A 18 21.39 8.19 -1.71
CA PHE A 18 20.31 8.38 -0.76
C PHE A 18 19.67 7.01 -0.55
N ALA A 19 19.97 6.41 0.60
CA ALA A 19 19.36 5.15 0.99
C ALA A 19 17.84 5.36 1.03
N GLU A 20 17.12 4.44 0.39
CA GLU A 20 15.65 4.39 0.42
C GLU A 20 15.18 4.36 1.88
N SER A 21 14.16 5.15 2.23
CA SER A 21 13.71 5.25 3.61
C SER A 21 13.09 3.93 4.10
N PRO A 22 13.16 3.62 5.41
CA PRO A 22 12.54 2.41 5.96
C PRO A 22 11.04 2.29 5.61
N GLN A 23 10.35 3.42 5.49
CA GLN A 23 8.94 3.47 5.12
C GLN A 23 8.71 3.02 3.69
N VAL A 24 9.52 3.50 2.74
CA VAL A 24 9.41 3.07 1.33
C VAL A 24 9.76 1.59 1.21
N GLN A 25 10.82 1.13 1.87
CA GLN A 25 11.20 -0.29 1.89
C GLN A 25 10.07 -1.17 2.47
N TYR A 26 9.43 -0.74 3.55
CA TYR A 26 8.32 -1.44 4.18
C TYR A 26 7.12 -1.60 3.23
N ILE A 27 6.69 -0.52 2.60
CA ILE A 27 5.57 -0.56 1.64
C ILE A 27 5.93 -1.35 0.40
N LYS A 28 7.15 -1.19 -0.13
CA LYS A 28 7.63 -1.95 -1.28
C LYS A 28 7.64 -3.45 -1.00
N GLY A 29 8.18 -3.87 0.15
CA GLY A 29 8.19 -5.27 0.58
C GLY A 29 6.78 -5.85 0.74
N MET A 30 5.83 -5.07 1.27
CA MET A 30 4.41 -5.48 1.35
C MET A 30 3.84 -5.81 -0.04
N TYR A 31 4.01 -4.91 -1.02
CA TYR A 31 3.52 -5.13 -2.39
C TYR A 31 4.23 -6.29 -3.09
N GLU A 32 5.55 -6.39 -2.94
CA GLU A 32 6.34 -7.46 -3.54
C GLU A 32 5.94 -8.84 -3.01
N LEU A 33 5.74 -8.95 -1.69
CA LEU A 33 5.27 -10.19 -1.06
C LEU A 33 3.86 -10.54 -1.54
N ASN A 34 2.93 -9.59 -1.53
CA ASN A 34 1.55 -9.81 -1.98
C ASN A 34 1.50 -10.26 -3.45
N ALA A 35 2.24 -9.58 -4.34
CA ALA A 35 2.33 -9.95 -5.75
C ALA A 35 3.02 -11.31 -5.95
N SER A 36 4.01 -11.66 -5.13
CA SER A 36 4.66 -12.98 -5.19
C SER A 36 3.72 -14.11 -4.78
N LEU A 37 2.94 -13.91 -3.71
CA LEU A 37 1.93 -14.88 -3.28
C LEU A 37 0.89 -15.11 -4.38
N ALA A 38 0.38 -14.02 -4.98
CA ALA A 38 -0.58 -14.12 -6.08
C ALA A 38 -0.01 -14.84 -7.31
N LYS A 39 1.26 -14.59 -7.68
CA LYS A 39 1.93 -15.26 -8.81
C LYS A 39 2.19 -16.74 -8.56
N GLY A 40 2.55 -17.13 -7.34
CA GLY A 40 2.77 -18.52 -6.97
C GLY A 40 1.51 -19.39 -7.13
N SER A 41 0.33 -18.77 -7.17
CA SER A 41 -0.96 -19.42 -7.42
C SER A 41 -1.35 -19.50 -8.90
N ILE A 42 -0.55 -18.95 -9.83
CA ILE A 42 -0.81 -19.00 -11.27
C ILE A 42 -0.12 -20.24 -11.86
N THR A 43 -0.90 -21.23 -12.32
CA THR A 43 -0.41 -22.39 -13.10
C THR A 43 -0.57 -22.14 -14.60
N GLU A 44 0.24 -22.81 -15.45
CA GLU A 44 0.29 -22.63 -16.91
C GLU A 44 -1.07 -22.82 -17.62
N ASP A 45 -2.04 -23.52 -17.02
CA ASP A 45 -3.38 -23.74 -17.57
C ASP A 45 -4.40 -22.63 -17.22
N ASN A 46 -4.01 -21.59 -16.48
CA ASN A 46 -4.93 -20.68 -15.82
C ASN A 46 -4.69 -19.19 -16.10
N ASP A 47 -4.26 -18.83 -17.31
CA ASP A 47 -4.14 -17.43 -17.79
C ASP A 47 -5.44 -16.60 -17.65
N LEU A 48 -6.58 -17.25 -17.37
CA LEU A 48 -7.88 -16.62 -17.10
C LEU A 48 -8.14 -16.33 -15.61
N ASN A 49 -7.34 -16.85 -14.68
CA ASN A 49 -7.45 -16.68 -13.22
C ASN A 49 -6.28 -15.88 -12.63
N ILE A 50 -5.83 -14.83 -13.33
CA ILE A 50 -4.81 -13.90 -12.82
C ILE A 50 -5.35 -13.06 -11.65
N TYR A 51 -6.68 -13.05 -11.49
CA TYR A 51 -7.43 -12.36 -10.43
C TYR A 51 -7.64 -13.29 -9.24
N ASN A 52 -6.56 -13.74 -8.61
CA ASN A 52 -6.66 -14.47 -7.35
C ASN A 52 -6.84 -13.46 -6.21
N ASP A 53 -7.89 -13.64 -5.41
CA ASP A 53 -8.04 -12.96 -4.13
C ASP A 53 -6.92 -13.43 -3.20
N VAL A 54 -5.92 -12.56 -2.99
CA VAL A 54 -5.06 -12.72 -1.82
C VAL A 54 -5.90 -12.31 -0.63
N ASP A 55 -6.04 -13.23 0.33
CA ASP A 55 -6.80 -13.00 1.56
C ASP A 55 -6.50 -11.61 2.15
N GLN A 56 -7.55 -10.82 2.32
CA GLN A 56 -7.50 -9.46 2.87
C GLN A 56 -6.82 -9.44 4.26
N SER A 57 -6.81 -10.57 4.97
CA SER A 57 -6.06 -10.75 6.22
C SER A 57 -4.56 -10.41 6.09
N PHE A 58 -3.96 -10.66 4.91
CA PHE A 58 -2.59 -10.27 4.61
C PHE A 58 -2.36 -8.77 4.83
N PHE A 59 -3.26 -7.95 4.27
CA PHE A 59 -3.10 -6.51 4.33
C PHE A 59 -3.28 -5.99 5.76
N LEU A 60 -4.16 -6.62 6.54
CA LEU A 60 -4.41 -6.22 7.93
C LEU A 60 -3.13 -6.24 8.77
N ASP A 61 -2.19 -7.17 8.56
CA ASP A 61 -0.96 -7.23 9.35
C ASP A 61 -0.06 -5.98 9.27
N TYR A 62 -0.21 -5.22 8.19
CA TYR A 62 0.54 -3.98 7.93
C TYR A 62 -0.12 -2.74 8.54
N LEU A 63 -1.36 -2.86 8.99
CA LEU A 63 -2.17 -1.75 9.47
C LEU A 63 -2.02 -1.52 10.97
N ASP A 64 -2.14 -0.27 11.39
CA ASP A 64 -2.27 0.07 12.80
C ASP A 64 -3.62 -0.39 13.37
N SER A 65 -3.72 -0.35 14.70
CA SER A 65 -4.93 -0.80 15.40
C SER A 65 -6.18 0.03 15.07
N ASN A 66 -6.02 1.28 14.61
CA ASN A 66 -7.16 2.15 14.32
C ASN A 66 -7.81 1.76 12.99
N ILE A 67 -6.99 1.56 11.95
CA ILE A 67 -7.48 1.10 10.65
C ILE A 67 -8.04 -0.32 10.77
N LYS A 68 -7.38 -1.23 11.52
CA LYS A 68 -7.91 -2.58 11.78
C LYS A 68 -9.32 -2.59 12.36
N LYS A 69 -9.62 -1.66 13.29
CA LYS A 69 -10.97 -1.51 13.85
C LYS A 69 -12.00 -1.07 12.81
N ILE A 70 -11.61 -0.30 11.81
CA ILE A 70 -12.51 0.10 10.71
C ILE A 70 -12.86 -1.12 9.86
N TYR A 71 -11.89 -1.96 9.50
CA TYR A 71 -12.14 -3.23 8.81
C TYR A 71 -13.07 -4.14 9.63
N ALA A 72 -12.76 -4.37 10.91
CA ALA A 72 -13.61 -5.20 11.77
C ALA A 72 -15.06 -4.66 11.89
N ARG A 73 -15.26 -3.33 11.86
CA ARG A 73 -16.59 -2.73 11.84
C ARG A 73 -17.30 -2.92 10.49
N ASN A 74 -16.55 -2.87 9.39
CA ASN A 74 -17.03 -3.12 8.04
C ASN A 74 -17.50 -4.56 7.89
N ASP A 75 -16.68 -5.53 8.33
CA ASP A 75 -16.99 -6.96 8.25
C ASP A 75 -18.24 -7.30 9.08
N LYS A 76 -18.30 -6.79 10.32
CA LYS A 76 -19.49 -6.95 11.18
C LYS A 76 -20.76 -6.40 10.53
N TYR A 77 -20.67 -5.32 9.75
CA TYR A 77 -21.83 -4.80 9.02
C TYR A 77 -22.27 -5.77 7.92
N GLN A 78 -21.33 -6.29 7.13
CA GLN A 78 -21.63 -7.27 6.08
C GLN A 78 -22.27 -8.53 6.68
N GLU A 79 -21.79 -8.99 7.83
CA GLU A 79 -22.38 -10.13 8.55
C GLU A 79 -23.84 -9.89 8.98
N ILE A 80 -24.17 -8.66 9.41
CA ILE A 80 -25.52 -8.32 9.90
C ILE A 80 -26.51 -8.11 8.75
N THR A 81 -26.05 -7.46 7.67
CA THR A 81 -26.94 -6.98 6.60
C THR A 81 -26.95 -7.89 5.37
N GLY A 82 -25.89 -8.66 5.14
CA GLY A 82 -25.66 -9.38 3.90
C GLY A 82 -25.29 -8.48 2.71
N ASP A 83 -25.21 -7.16 2.93
CA ASP A 83 -24.91 -6.17 1.91
C ASP A 83 -23.44 -5.74 1.93
N MET A 84 -22.98 -5.26 0.78
CA MET A 84 -21.68 -4.61 0.65
C MET A 84 -21.63 -3.35 1.53
N ALA A 85 -20.55 -3.23 2.30
CA ALA A 85 -20.37 -2.16 3.27
C ALA A 85 -19.64 -0.94 2.66
N CYS A 86 -18.85 -0.22 3.47
CA CYS A 86 -18.13 0.97 3.04
C CYS A 86 -16.80 0.69 2.33
N ILE A 87 -16.25 -0.50 2.55
CA ILE A 87 -15.06 -1.00 1.88
C ILE A 87 -15.55 -2.06 0.91
N ASP A 88 -15.55 -1.71 -0.38
CA ASP A 88 -16.13 -2.47 -1.47
C ASP A 88 -15.11 -2.89 -2.53
N HIS A 89 -13.82 -2.69 -2.27
CA HIS A 89 -12.73 -2.97 -3.19
C HIS A 89 -11.44 -3.29 -2.41
N ASP A 90 -10.44 -3.81 -3.12
CA ASP A 90 -9.09 -4.01 -2.58
C ASP A 90 -8.37 -2.65 -2.44
N VAL A 91 -8.20 -2.20 -1.20
CA VAL A 91 -7.54 -0.93 -0.86
C VAL A 91 -6.04 -0.94 -1.20
N LEU A 92 -5.38 -2.09 -1.21
CA LEU A 92 -3.98 -2.22 -1.60
C LEU A 92 -3.83 -2.02 -3.12
N TRP A 93 -4.70 -2.63 -3.92
CA TRP A 93 -4.63 -2.62 -5.38
C TRP A 93 -5.53 -1.59 -6.05
N GLN A 94 -6.34 -0.86 -5.29
CA GLN A 94 -7.26 0.18 -5.77
C GLN A 94 -8.17 -0.33 -6.90
N ALA A 95 -8.62 -1.58 -6.81
CA ALA A 95 -9.44 -2.26 -7.79
C ALA A 95 -10.25 -3.39 -7.11
N GLN A 96 -11.16 -4.02 -7.85
CA GLN A 96 -11.81 -5.25 -7.38
C GLN A 96 -10.81 -6.40 -7.36
N ASP A 97 -10.04 -6.52 -8.45
CA ASP A 97 -9.06 -7.59 -8.59
C ASP A 97 -7.63 -7.08 -8.63
N LEU A 98 -6.73 -7.84 -7.98
CA LEU A 98 -5.29 -7.65 -8.06
C LEU A 98 -4.76 -8.04 -9.46
N ASN A 99 -3.75 -7.30 -9.94
CA ASN A 99 -2.93 -7.74 -11.07
C ASN A 99 -1.46 -7.72 -10.65
N PRO A 100 -0.83 -8.89 -10.43
CA PRO A 100 0.49 -8.93 -9.83
C PRO A 100 1.61 -8.59 -10.83
N PHE A 101 1.25 -8.39 -12.11
CA PHE A 101 2.14 -7.94 -13.18
C PHE A 101 2.06 -6.44 -13.43
N ALA A 102 1.19 -5.71 -12.72
CA ALA A 102 1.13 -4.26 -12.83
C ALA A 102 2.49 -3.63 -12.47
N LYS A 103 2.95 -2.68 -13.28
CA LYS A 103 4.17 -1.93 -12.99
C LYS A 103 3.94 -1.03 -11.77
N LEU A 104 4.68 -1.27 -10.68
CA LEU A 104 4.62 -0.45 -9.47
C LEU A 104 5.69 0.63 -9.49
N THR A 105 5.37 1.79 -8.94
CA THR A 105 6.35 2.87 -8.68
C THR A 105 6.10 3.46 -7.30
N PHE A 106 7.17 3.62 -6.53
CA PHE A 106 7.14 4.07 -5.15
C PHE A 106 7.82 5.43 -5.05
N THR A 107 7.18 6.37 -4.38
CA THR A 107 7.73 7.72 -4.13
C THR A 107 7.42 8.14 -2.71
N GLU A 108 8.25 9.00 -2.12
CA GLU A 108 7.99 9.59 -0.81
C GLU A 108 7.72 11.10 -0.97
N PRO A 109 6.47 11.51 -1.30
CA PRO A 109 6.13 12.93 -1.49
C PRO A 109 6.36 13.82 -0.26
N SER A 110 6.41 13.25 0.94
CA SER A 110 6.77 13.93 2.19
C SER A 110 7.18 12.90 3.23
N ALA A 111 7.90 13.31 4.26
CA ALA A 111 8.40 12.42 5.32
C ALA A 111 7.33 11.43 5.85
N GLY A 112 7.62 10.15 5.71
CA GLY A 112 6.75 9.05 6.16
C GLY A 112 5.49 8.84 5.31
N ARG A 113 5.31 9.57 4.21
CA ARG A 113 4.22 9.34 3.26
C ARG A 113 4.74 8.66 2.02
N VAL A 114 4.35 7.41 1.80
CA VAL A 114 4.76 6.63 0.64
C VAL A 114 3.59 6.55 -0.34
N LYS A 115 3.76 7.12 -1.53
CA LYS A 115 2.81 7.00 -2.62
C LYS A 115 3.20 5.84 -3.52
N VAL A 116 2.27 4.92 -3.69
CA VAL A 116 2.36 3.81 -4.64
C VAL A 116 1.53 4.15 -5.86
N THR A 117 2.17 4.14 -7.02
CA THR A 117 1.51 4.26 -8.32
C THR A 117 1.46 2.89 -8.96
N ILE A 118 0.24 2.45 -9.27
CA ILE A 118 -0.05 1.19 -9.95
C ILE A 118 -0.27 1.52 -11.42
N GLY A 119 0.59 0.98 -12.28
CA GLY A 119 0.52 1.16 -13.73
C GLY A 119 -0.79 0.63 -14.30
N ALA A 120 -1.20 1.19 -15.44
CA ALA A 120 -2.37 0.71 -16.16
C ALA A 120 -2.20 -0.76 -16.56
N THR A 121 -3.28 -1.52 -16.47
CA THR A 121 -3.38 -2.92 -16.91
C THR A 121 -4.59 -3.06 -17.83
N LYS A 122 -4.79 -4.23 -18.45
CA LYS A 122 -5.96 -4.45 -19.30
C LYS A 122 -7.24 -4.16 -18.50
N GLY A 123 -8.06 -3.22 -18.99
CA GLY A 123 -9.33 -2.83 -18.37
C GLY A 123 -9.23 -1.91 -17.14
N LEU A 124 -8.03 -1.52 -16.69
CA LEU A 124 -7.86 -0.64 -15.54
C LEU A 124 -6.87 0.49 -15.83
N GLU A 125 -7.30 1.72 -15.59
CA GLU A 125 -6.44 2.89 -15.70
C GLU A 125 -5.35 2.92 -14.61
N LYS A 126 -4.35 3.79 -14.83
CA LYS A 126 -3.32 4.06 -13.83
C LYS A 126 -3.95 4.66 -12.58
N ARG A 127 -3.58 4.13 -11.43
CA ARG A 127 -4.14 4.51 -10.13
C ARG A 127 -3.06 4.62 -9.07
N SER A 128 -3.41 5.17 -7.92
CA SER A 128 -2.44 5.34 -6.84
C SER A 128 -3.10 5.47 -5.48
N VAL A 129 -2.38 4.99 -4.48
CA VAL A 129 -2.73 5.11 -3.06
C VAL A 129 -1.50 5.64 -2.32
N THR A 130 -1.73 6.41 -1.26
CA THR A 130 -0.63 6.94 -0.42
C THR A 130 -0.80 6.47 1.02
N TYR A 131 0.28 6.03 1.64
CA TYR A 131 0.29 5.52 3.01
C TYR A 131 1.05 6.47 3.92
N GLN A 132 0.49 6.82 5.09
CA GLN A 132 1.28 7.36 6.19
C GLN A 132 1.85 6.22 7.01
N VAL A 133 3.16 6.05 6.98
CA VAL A 133 3.87 4.99 7.69
C VAL A 133 4.61 5.58 8.88
N LYS A 134 4.52 4.91 10.04
CA LYS A 134 5.36 5.17 11.20
C LYS A 134 6.17 3.93 11.52
N CYS A 135 7.47 4.11 11.66
CA CYS A 135 8.41 3.05 12.04
C CYS A 135 8.98 3.36 13.42
N GLN A 136 9.03 2.35 14.28
CA GLN A 136 9.72 2.40 15.56
C GLN A 136 11.22 2.14 15.38
N LYS A 137 12.01 2.37 16.42
CA LYS A 137 13.49 2.27 16.37
C LYS A 137 14.00 0.86 16.09
N ASP A 138 13.20 -0.15 16.35
CA ASP A 138 13.45 -1.57 16.09
C ASP A 138 13.08 -2.00 14.67
N GLY A 139 12.56 -1.09 13.85
CA GLY A 139 12.14 -1.38 12.48
C GLY A 139 10.71 -1.90 12.37
N ASP A 140 9.93 -1.98 13.46
CA ASP A 140 8.50 -2.28 13.36
C ASP A 140 7.77 -1.06 12.78
N CYS A 141 7.29 -1.21 11.55
CA CYS A 141 6.53 -0.20 10.83
C CYS A 141 5.06 -0.59 10.78
N LYS A 142 4.18 0.41 10.85
CA LYS A 142 2.74 0.27 10.59
C LYS A 142 2.21 1.41 9.73
N ILE A 143 1.22 1.08 8.91
CA ILE A 143 0.39 2.06 8.18
C ILE A 143 -0.59 2.67 9.17
N THR A 144 -0.51 3.98 9.36
CA THR A 144 -1.32 4.75 10.31
C THR A 144 -2.38 5.64 9.66
N GLU A 145 -2.32 5.79 8.34
CA GLU A 145 -3.38 6.40 7.52
C GLU A 145 -3.20 5.94 6.07
N ILE A 146 -4.31 5.85 5.33
CA ILE A 146 -4.36 5.57 3.90
C ILE A 146 -5.03 6.77 3.23
N PHE A 147 -4.49 7.23 2.11
CA PHE A 147 -5.08 8.30 1.31
C PHE A 147 -5.45 7.78 -0.07
N GLU A 148 -6.76 7.71 -0.31
CA GLU A 148 -7.35 7.31 -1.58
C GLU A 148 -7.90 8.55 -2.27
N TYR A 149 -7.48 8.79 -3.52
CA TYR A 149 -7.84 10.02 -4.25
C TYR A 149 -7.57 11.32 -3.44
N GLY A 150 -6.53 11.29 -2.60
CA GLY A 150 -6.16 12.41 -1.73
C GLY A 150 -7.01 12.58 -0.47
N LYS A 151 -7.99 11.70 -0.20
CA LYS A 151 -8.84 11.75 0.98
C LYS A 151 -8.39 10.74 2.04
N PRO A 152 -8.40 11.09 3.34
CA PRO A 152 -8.03 10.18 4.41
C PRO A 152 -9.08 9.08 4.59
N PHE A 153 -8.66 7.83 4.43
CA PHE A 153 -9.46 6.61 4.55
C PHE A 153 -10.16 6.55 5.90
N THR A 154 -9.41 6.74 7.00
CA THR A 154 -9.98 6.59 8.35
C THR A 154 -11.20 7.48 8.56
N LYS A 155 -11.14 8.73 8.10
CA LYS A 155 -12.22 9.71 8.23
C LYS A 155 -13.40 9.39 7.30
N VAL A 156 -13.12 9.06 6.03
CA VAL A 156 -14.18 8.81 5.04
C VAL A 156 -14.94 7.53 5.40
N THR A 157 -14.22 6.44 5.65
CA THR A 157 -14.81 5.13 5.92
C THR A 157 -15.52 5.09 7.27
N SER A 158 -14.95 5.72 8.32
CA SER A 158 -15.65 5.80 9.62
C SER A 158 -16.96 6.56 9.52
N LYS A 159 -17.00 7.67 8.76
CA LYS A 159 -18.24 8.43 8.55
C LYS A 159 -19.28 7.58 7.83
N CYS A 160 -18.88 6.90 6.76
CA CYS A 160 -19.75 6.00 6.01
C CYS A 160 -20.36 4.92 6.93
N LEU A 161 -19.53 4.25 7.74
CA LEU A 161 -20.00 3.24 8.69
C LEU A 161 -20.92 3.83 9.77
N ASP A 162 -20.61 5.02 10.30
CA ASP A 162 -21.44 5.69 11.29
C ASP A 162 -22.83 6.04 10.74
N ASP A 163 -22.89 6.50 9.49
CA ASP A 163 -24.14 6.82 8.80
C ASP A 163 -24.99 5.53 8.63
N PHE A 164 -24.37 4.43 8.17
CA PHE A 164 -25.06 3.14 8.03
C PHE A 164 -25.58 2.56 9.36
N TYR A 165 -24.78 2.59 10.43
CA TYR A 165 -25.22 2.10 11.75
C TYR A 165 -26.42 2.89 12.28
N ARG A 166 -26.57 4.16 11.91
CA ARG A 166 -27.71 4.99 12.31
C ARG A 166 -28.96 4.69 11.49
N THR A 167 -28.82 4.41 10.19
CA THR A 167 -29.97 4.26 9.28
C THR A 167 -30.48 2.83 9.16
N GLU A 168 -29.60 1.81 9.23
CA GLU A 168 -29.97 0.43 8.91
C GLU A 168 -30.08 -0.49 10.13
N ILE A 169 -29.24 -0.31 11.16
CA ILE A 169 -29.18 -1.25 12.30
C ILE A 169 -30.03 -0.78 13.50
N LYS A 170 -30.24 0.52 13.66
CA LYS A 170 -30.99 1.11 14.79
C LYS A 170 -32.47 1.41 14.49
N LYS A 171 -33.02 0.89 13.39
CA LYS A 171 -34.48 0.86 13.17
C LYS A 171 -35.09 -0.26 14.01
#